data_AF-A0A9D8FXA9-F1
#
_entry.id   AF-A0A9D8FXA9-F1
#
_cell.length_a   1.000
_cell.length_b   1.000
_cell.length_c   1.000
_cell.angle_alpha   90.00
_cell.angle_beta   90.00
_cell.angle_gamma   90.00
#
_symmetry.space_group_name_H-M   'P 1'
#
loop_
_entity.id
_entity.type
_entity.pdbx_description
1 polymer ?
#
loop_
_entity_poly.entity_id
_entity_poly.type
_entity_poly.pdbx_seq_one_letter_code
_entity_poly.pdbx_strand_id
1 'polypeptide(L)'
;MERNKSKRDPLPERFETIDAFTKFWDTHDTEDYPEAWREVKARIKMKARRYPRIVLEPALARQLDKRARAQDLSLNQLVNQLLKETLRHATR
;
A
#
# COMPACT_ATOMS: atom_id res chain seq x y z
N MET A 1 -6.34 -6.21 -17.35
CA MET A 1 -5.68 -7.44 -17.81
C MET A 1 -6.68 -8.58 -17.61
N GLU A 2 -7.13 -9.17 -18.71
CA GLU A 2 -8.05 -10.31 -18.69
C GLU A 2 -7.29 -11.53 -18.16
N ARG A 3 -7.70 -12.06 -17.01
CA ARG A 3 -7.15 -13.32 -16.47
C ARG A 3 -7.69 -14.46 -17.33
N ASN A 4 -6.87 -14.95 -18.25
CA ASN A 4 -7.16 -16.12 -19.06
C ASN A 4 -7.38 -17.33 -18.13
N LYS A 5 -8.62 -17.84 -18.06
CA LYS A 5 -9.03 -18.96 -17.20
C LYS A 5 -8.55 -20.30 -17.77
N SER A 6 -7.29 -20.40 -18.16
CA SER A 6 -6.67 -21.69 -18.46
C SER A 6 -6.66 -22.52 -17.17
N LYS A 7 -7.16 -23.76 -17.22
CA LYS A 7 -7.13 -24.77 -16.15
C LYS A 7 -5.80 -24.71 -15.40
N ARG A 8 -5.81 -24.18 -14.18
CA ARG A 8 -4.66 -24.26 -13.27
C ARG A 8 -4.60 -25.66 -12.66
N ASP A 9 -3.40 -26.05 -12.22
CA ASP A 9 -3.20 -27.34 -11.59
C ASP A 9 -4.12 -27.47 -10.36
N PRO A 10 -4.74 -28.63 -10.13
CA PRO A 10 -5.63 -28.82 -8.99
C PRO A 10 -4.87 -28.62 -7.68
N LEU A 11 -5.54 -28.06 -6.67
CA LEU A 11 -4.96 -27.92 -5.35
C LEU A 11 -4.64 -29.32 -4.76
N PRO A 12 -3.38 -29.59 -4.37
CA PRO A 12 -3.01 -30.85 -3.76
C PRO A 12 -3.74 -31.05 -2.42
N GLU A 13 -4.17 -32.29 -2.13
CA GLU A 13 -4.77 -32.64 -0.84
C GLU A 13 -3.78 -32.45 0.32
N ARG A 14 -2.49 -32.68 0.06
CA ARG A 14 -1.40 -32.43 0.99
C ARG A 14 -0.10 -32.10 0.26
N PHE A 15 0.80 -31.41 0.95
CA PHE A 15 2.17 -31.19 0.50
C PHE A 15 3.12 -32.07 1.31
N GLU A 16 3.93 -32.88 0.63
CA GLU A 16 4.87 -33.80 1.28
C GLU A 16 6.05 -33.06 1.93
N THR A 17 6.36 -31.83 1.49
CA THR A 17 7.44 -30.98 2.02
C THR A 17 7.05 -29.50 2.00
N ILE A 18 7.75 -28.70 2.82
CA ILE A 18 7.59 -27.24 2.83
C ILE A 18 8.04 -26.64 1.48
N ASP A 19 9.13 -27.12 0.89
CA ASP A 19 9.62 -26.65 -0.41
C ASP A 19 8.59 -26.87 -1.53
N ALA A 20 7.88 -28.00 -1.50
CA ALA A 20 6.79 -28.26 -2.44
C ALA A 20 5.60 -27.31 -2.25
N PHE A 21 5.26 -26.96 -0.99
CA PHE A 21 4.24 -25.97 -0.68
C PHE A 21 4.62 -24.59 -1.23
N THR A 22 5.84 -24.12 -0.94
CA THR A 22 6.32 -22.81 -1.40
C THR A 22 6.36 -22.75 -2.93
N LYS A 23 6.97 -23.74 -3.59
CA LYS A 23 7.09 -23.78 -5.05
C LYS A 23 5.74 -23.75 -5.75
N PHE A 24 4.71 -24.35 -5.15
CA PHE A 24 3.35 -24.30 -5.68
C PHE A 24 2.77 -22.88 -5.59
N TRP A 25 2.86 -22.22 -4.44
CA TRP A 25 2.32 -20.87 -4.23
C TRP A 25 3.16 -19.75 -4.86
N ASP A 26 4.37 -20.02 -5.33
CA ASP A 26 5.13 -19.06 -6.15
C ASP A 26 4.43 -18.74 -7.49
N THR A 27 3.62 -19.67 -8.00
CA THR A 27 2.94 -19.53 -9.31
C THR A 27 1.41 -19.54 -9.21
N HIS A 28 0.85 -19.79 -8.03
CA HIS A 28 -0.59 -19.89 -7.79
C HIS A 28 -1.06 -18.86 -6.76
N ASP A 29 -2.29 -18.38 -6.90
CA ASP A 29 -2.93 -17.52 -5.91
C ASP A 29 -4.03 -18.29 -5.18
N THR A 30 -4.15 -18.02 -3.89
CA THR A 30 -5.28 -18.41 -3.05
C THR A 30 -6.66 -18.16 -3.68
N GLU A 31 -6.82 -17.04 -4.39
CA GLU A 31 -8.05 -16.68 -5.12
C GLU A 31 -8.43 -17.68 -6.22
N ASP A 32 -7.49 -18.51 -6.66
CA ASP A 32 -7.66 -19.41 -7.79
C ASP A 32 -8.40 -20.70 -7.43
N TYR A 33 -8.59 -20.98 -6.14
CA TYR A 33 -9.18 -22.21 -5.61
C TYR A 33 -10.41 -21.95 -4.73
N PRO A 34 -11.44 -21.20 -5.18
CA PRO A 34 -12.59 -20.76 -4.38
C PRO A 34 -13.34 -21.92 -3.68
N GLU A 35 -13.36 -23.10 -4.29
CA GLU A 35 -13.94 -24.32 -3.75
C GLU A 35 -13.23 -24.86 -2.50
N ALA A 36 -11.96 -24.52 -2.30
CA ALA A 36 -11.18 -24.88 -1.11
C ALA A 36 -11.44 -23.93 0.07
N TRP A 37 -12.22 -22.86 -0.14
CA TRP A 37 -12.54 -21.87 0.89
C TRP A 37 -13.89 -22.18 1.52
N ARG A 38 -14.00 -21.79 2.79
CA ARG A 38 -15.28 -21.66 3.46
C ARG A 38 -15.49 -20.20 3.82
N GLU A 39 -16.63 -19.64 3.43
CA GLU A 39 -16.99 -18.28 3.82
C GLU A 39 -17.09 -18.17 5.35
N VAL A 40 -16.46 -17.12 5.89
CA VAL A 40 -16.51 -16.81 7.32
C VAL A 40 -16.95 -15.37 7.52
N LYS A 41 -17.87 -15.14 8.46
CA LYS A 41 -18.25 -13.78 8.87
C LYS A 41 -17.18 -13.22 9.80
N ALA A 42 -16.31 -12.37 9.27
CA ALA A 42 -15.30 -11.66 10.04
C ALA A 42 -15.59 -10.15 10.08
N ARG A 43 -15.48 -9.54 11.26
CA ARG A 43 -15.56 -8.08 11.40
C ARG A 43 -14.16 -7.47 11.26
N ILE A 44 -13.77 -7.12 10.04
CA ILE A 44 -12.49 -6.47 9.78
C ILE A 44 -12.60 -4.98 10.14
N LYS A 45 -11.94 -4.55 11.21
CA LYS A 45 -11.78 -3.12 11.52
C LYS A 45 -10.55 -2.59 10.79
N MET A 46 -10.72 -2.14 9.56
CA MET A 46 -9.67 -1.35 8.90
C MET A 46 -9.62 0.03 9.58
N LYS A 47 -8.57 0.30 10.36
CA LYS A 47 -8.28 1.65 10.83
C LYS A 47 -7.84 2.47 9.61
N ALA A 48 -8.78 3.09 8.92
CA ALA A 48 -8.46 4.10 7.93
C ALA A 48 -7.73 5.23 8.68
N ARG A 49 -6.41 5.34 8.49
CA ARG A 49 -5.64 6.48 8.95
C ARG A 49 -6.07 7.69 8.12
N ARG A 50 -7.15 8.35 8.56
CA ARG A 50 -7.65 9.58 7.94
C ARG A 50 -6.81 10.73 8.47
N TYR A 51 -5.68 10.99 7.82
CA TYR A 51 -4.96 12.24 8.02
C TYR A 51 -5.70 13.36 7.27
N PRO A 52 -5.85 14.55 7.87
CA PRO A 52 -6.34 15.73 7.14
C PRO A 52 -5.46 15.94 5.91
N ARG A 53 -6.08 16.09 4.74
CA ARG A 53 -5.41 16.44 3.49
C ARG A 53 -5.64 17.91 3.22
N ILE A 54 -4.57 18.64 2.96
CA ILE A 54 -4.63 20.05 2.56
C ILE A 54 -4.28 20.11 1.08
N VAL A 55 -5.11 20.78 0.30
CA VAL A 55 -4.84 21.02 -1.12
C VAL A 55 -3.95 22.26 -1.21
N LEU A 56 -2.85 22.13 -1.94
CA LEU A 56 -1.95 23.24 -2.25
C LEU A 56 -2.32 23.84 -3.60
N GLU A 57 -2.16 25.15 -3.73
CA GLU A 57 -2.27 25.80 -5.03
C GLU A 57 -1.23 25.24 -6.03
N PRO A 58 -1.57 25.06 -7.31
CA PRO A 58 -0.69 24.40 -8.28
C PRO A 58 0.68 25.08 -8.45
N ALA A 59 0.74 26.41 -8.39
CA ALA A 59 2.01 27.15 -8.47
C ALA A 59 2.89 26.88 -7.25
N LEU A 60 2.30 26.94 -6.04
CA LEU A 60 2.99 26.67 -4.79
C LEU A 60 3.48 25.22 -4.71
N ALA A 61 2.64 24.25 -5.09
CA ALA A 61 3.02 22.84 -5.11
C ALA A 61 4.26 22.59 -5.99
N ARG A 62 4.33 23.21 -7.17
CA ARG A 62 5.48 23.11 -8.07
C ARG A 62 6.74 23.73 -7.48
N GLN A 63 6.62 24.87 -6.80
CA GLN A 63 7.77 25.51 -6.15
C GLN A 63 8.31 24.67 -4.99
N LEU A 64 7.41 24.13 -4.16
CA LEU A 64 7.78 23.28 -3.03
C LEU A 64 8.40 21.96 -3.49
N ASP A 65 7.87 21.34 -4.55
CA ASP A 65 8.46 20.09 -5.09
C ASP A 65 9.89 20.30 -5.60
N LYS A 66 10.13 21.39 -6.36
CA LYS A 66 11.49 21.75 -6.80
C LYS A 66 12.43 21.94 -5.63
N ARG A 67 11.98 22.66 -4.59
CA ARG A 67 12.78 22.92 -3.38
C ARG A 67 13.05 21.66 -2.57
N ALA A 68 12.08 20.74 -2.50
CA ALA A 68 12.21 19.48 -1.79
C ALA A 68 13.25 18.57 -2.47
N ARG A 69 13.17 18.44 -3.79
CA ARG A 69 14.14 17.68 -4.60
C ARG A 69 15.56 18.24 -4.49
N ALA A 70 15.71 19.56 -4.50
CA ALA A 70 17.02 20.21 -4.34
C ALA A 70 17.67 19.94 -2.97
N GLN A 71 16.91 19.45 -1.99
CA GLN A 71 17.38 19.12 -0.64
C GLN A 71 17.31 17.61 -0.35
N ASP A 72 17.07 16.77 -1.37
CA ASP A 72 16.86 15.32 -1.21
C ASP A 72 15.76 14.96 -0.19
N LEU A 73 14.73 15.81 -0.11
CA LEU A 73 13.56 15.62 0.75
C LEU A 73 12.32 15.31 -0.09
N SER A 74 11.39 14.56 0.50
CA SER A 74 10.02 14.51 -0.03
C SER A 74 9.27 15.81 0.23
N LEU A 75 8.29 16.12 -0.62
CA LEU A 75 7.40 17.27 -0.43
C LEU A 75 6.75 17.28 0.97
N ASN A 76 6.33 16.11 1.47
CA ASN A 76 5.76 15.96 2.80
C ASN A 76 6.75 16.31 3.92
N GLN A 77 8.02 15.92 3.80
CA GLN A 77 9.04 16.26 4.80
C GLN A 77 9.29 17.77 4.84
N LEU A 78 9.49 18.38 3.67
CA LEU A 78 9.73 19.83 3.57
C LEU A 78 8.55 20.63 4.14
N VAL A 79 7.32 20.31 3.74
CA VAL A 79 6.11 21.01 4.21
C VAL A 79 5.96 20.88 5.73
N ASN A 80 6.15 19.69 6.29
CA ASN A 80 6.07 19.50 7.74
C ASN A 80 7.14 20.29 8.50
N GLN A 81 8.36 20.36 7.96
CA GLN A 81 9.42 21.15 8.58
C GLN A 81 9.08 22.64 8.59
N LEU A 82 8.67 23.19 7.44
CA LEU A 82 8.28 24.60 7.30
C LEU A 82 7.12 24.95 8.25
N LEU A 83 6.08 24.11 8.31
CA LEU A 83 4.94 24.33 9.21
C LEU A 83 5.36 24.30 10.68
N LYS A 84 6.26 23.38 11.07
CA LYS A 84 6.79 23.33 12.45
C LYS A 84 7.57 24.60 12.80
N GLU A 85 8.41 25.08 11.89
CA GLU A 85 9.16 26.33 12.07
C GLU A 85 8.22 27.52 12.22
N THR A 86 7.24 27.69 11.32
CA THR A 86 6.24 28.76 11.38
C THR A 86 5.46 28.75 12.69
N LEU A 87 4.99 27.59 13.15
CA LEU A 87 4.24 27.47 14.40
C LEU A 87 5.09 27.80 15.64
N ARG A 88 6.39 27.44 15.63
CA ARG A 88 7.33 27.82 16.70
C ARG A 88 7.53 29.32 16.78
N HIS A 89 7.59 30.01 15.65
CA HIS A 89 7.76 31.47 15.60
C HIS A 89 6.47 32.23 15.92
N ALA A 90 5.31 31.70 15.56
CA ALA A 90 4.02 32.33 15.82
C ALA A 90 3.56 32.27 17.29
N THR A 91 4.18 31.42 18.10
CA THR A 91 3.83 31.23 19.53
C THR A 91 4.80 31.99 20.47
N ARG A 92 5.62 32.89 19.92
CA ARG A 92 6.47 33.84 20.66
C ARG A 92 5.92 35.26 20.48
#